data_AF-A0A926TLB5-F1
#
_entry.id   AF-A0A926TLB5-F1
#
_cell.length_a   1.000
_cell.length_b   1.000
_cell.length_c   1.000
_cell.angle_alpha   90.00
_cell.angle_beta   90.00
_cell.angle_gamma   90.00
#
_symmetry.space_group_name_H-M   'P 1'
#
loop_
_entity.id
_entity.type
_entity.pdbx_description
1 polymer ?
#
loop_
_entity_poly.entity_id
_entity_poly.type
_entity_poly.pdbx_seq_one_letter_code
_entity_poly.pdbx_strand_id
1 'polypeptide(L)'
;MQTQFEPVPVQSLDTPTEQTRDRQTQRTVSVLDRVTGINPQRVGVQRIMRVERVVTRANRPFTETMFYISSLTLDAAAFAQRIRQHWYIENRLY
;
A
#
# COMPACT_ATOMS: atom_id res chain seq x y z
N MET A 1 17.90 -4.65 -4.23
CA MET A 1 17.93 -4.77 -2.77
C MET A 1 16.49 -4.90 -2.30
N GLN A 2 16.11 -6.01 -1.67
CA GLN A 2 14.83 -6.09 -0.95
C GLN A 2 15.01 -5.34 0.36
N THR A 3 14.42 -4.17 0.50
CA THR A 3 14.42 -3.44 1.76
C THR A 3 13.50 -4.18 2.72
N GLN A 4 14.06 -4.74 3.79
CA GLN A 4 13.28 -5.37 4.85
C GLN A 4 12.83 -4.28 5.82
N PHE A 5 11.52 -4.05 5.91
CA PHE A 5 10.94 -3.14 6.89
C PHE A 5 10.67 -3.88 8.19
N GLU A 6 10.78 -3.18 9.32
CA GLU A 6 10.44 -3.77 10.62
C GLU A 6 8.98 -4.26 10.64
N PRO A 7 8.71 -5.40 11.32
CA PRO A 7 7.36 -5.89 11.48
C PRO A 7 6.61 -4.97 12.46
N VAL A 8 5.74 -4.12 11.91
CA VAL A 8 4.83 -3.27 12.68
C VAL A 8 3.46 -3.96 12.78
N PRO A 9 2.80 -3.95 13.95
CA PRO A 9 1.43 -4.43 14.09
C PRO A 9 0.47 -3.78 13.07
N VAL A 10 -0.38 -4.60 12.48
CA VAL A 10 -1.35 -4.20 11.46
C VAL A 10 -2.75 -4.23 12.04
N GLN A 11 -3.51 -3.14 11.87
CA GLN A 11 -4.92 -3.08 12.25
C GLN A 11 -5.83 -3.78 11.26
N SER A 12 -5.45 -3.71 9.98
CA SER A 12 -6.24 -4.26 8.89
C SER A 12 -5.33 -4.62 7.73
N LEU A 13 -5.71 -5.67 7.02
CA LEU A 13 -4.98 -6.24 5.89
C LEU A 13 -5.95 -6.58 4.78
N ASP A 14 -5.62 -6.21 3.55
CA ASP A 14 -6.34 -6.65 2.34
C ASP A 14 -5.32 -7.00 1.25
N THR A 15 -5.58 -8.06 0.49
CA THR A 15 -4.64 -8.60 -0.50
C THR A 15 -5.28 -8.83 -1.87
N PRO A 16 -5.75 -7.77 -2.55
CA PRO A 16 -6.42 -7.92 -3.83
C PRO A 16 -5.44 -8.38 -4.92
N THR A 17 -5.89 -9.35 -5.71
CA THR A 17 -5.21 -9.78 -6.94
C THR A 17 -6.00 -9.31 -8.15
N GLU A 18 -5.28 -8.85 -9.16
CA GLU A 18 -5.82 -8.40 -10.44
C GLU A 18 -5.07 -9.09 -11.58
N GLN A 19 -5.82 -9.58 -12.57
CA GLN A 19 -5.28 -10.05 -13.84
C GLN A 19 -5.71 -9.09 -14.95
N THR A 20 -4.77 -8.67 -15.78
CA THR A 20 -5.03 -7.90 -17.00
C THR A 20 -4.16 -8.44 -18.12
N ARG A 21 -4.75 -9.09 -19.12
CA ARG A 21 -4.03 -9.68 -20.27
C ARG A 21 -2.81 -10.50 -19.81
N ASP A 22 -1.59 -9.97 -20.02
CA ASP A 22 -0.30 -10.58 -19.72
C ASP A 22 0.29 -10.20 -18.35
N ARG A 23 -0.44 -9.41 -17.56
CA ARG A 23 0.00 -8.87 -16.27
C ARG A 23 -0.88 -9.38 -15.13
N GLN A 24 -0.25 -10.04 -14.16
CA GLN A 24 -0.84 -10.30 -12.85
C GLN A 24 -0.29 -9.29 -11.85
N THR A 25 -1.13 -8.74 -10.99
CA THR A 25 -0.72 -7.82 -9.93
C THR A 25 -1.41 -8.19 -8.63
N GLN A 26 -0.63 -8.55 -7.62
CA GLN A 26 -1.10 -8.70 -6.25
C GLN A 26 -0.64 -7.47 -5.45
N ARG A 27 -1.56 -6.88 -4.70
CA ARG A 27 -1.25 -5.80 -3.76
C ARG A 27 -1.58 -6.29 -2.37
N THR A 28 -0.68 -6.11 -1.42
CA THR A 28 -0.94 -6.31 0.01
C THR A 28 -0.99 -4.93 0.64
N VAL A 29 -2.18 -4.51 1.06
CA VAL A 29 -2.42 -3.23 1.73
C VAL A 29 -2.54 -3.49 3.23
N SER A 30 -1.63 -2.90 4.01
CA SER A 30 -1.62 -3.01 5.47
C SER A 30 -1.85 -1.63 6.08
N VAL A 31 -2.88 -1.49 6.92
CA VAL A 31 -3.08 -0.30 7.76
C VAL A 31 -2.32 -0.52 9.06
N LEU A 32 -1.33 0.33 9.34
CA LEU A 32 -0.46 0.19 10.50
C LEU A 32 -1.12 0.77 11.75
N ASP A 33 -0.89 0.13 12.91
CA ASP A 33 -1.48 0.52 14.20
C ASP A 33 -1.09 1.93 14.65
N ARG A 34 0.22 2.16 14.72
CA ARG A 34 0.80 3.44 15.12
C ARG A 34 2.23 3.46 14.60
N VAL A 35 2.58 4.50 13.86
CA VAL A 35 3.98 4.73 13.52
C VAL A 35 4.60 5.53 14.66
N THR A 36 5.44 4.87 15.43
CA THR A 36 6.30 5.51 16.42
C THR A 36 7.16 6.57 15.71
N GLY A 37 7.23 7.78 16.27
CA GLY A 37 8.03 8.88 15.70
C GLY A 37 7.26 9.89 14.84
N ILE A 38 5.96 9.71 14.58
CA ILE A 38 5.12 10.78 14.02
C ILE A 38 4.59 11.64 15.15
N ASN A 39 4.94 12.92 15.14
CA ASN A 39 4.48 13.88 16.14
C ASN A 39 2.93 13.89 16.16
N PRO A 40 2.29 13.53 17.30
CA PRO A 40 0.83 13.51 17.45
C PRO A 40 0.15 14.86 17.18
N GLN A 41 0.90 15.98 17.27
CA GLN A 41 0.40 17.32 16.96
C GLN A 41 0.22 17.57 15.45
N ARG A 42 0.62 16.64 14.58
CA ARG A 42 0.25 16.69 13.16
C ARG A 42 -1.22 16.29 13.02
N VAL A 43 -2.11 17.25 13.23
CA VAL A 43 -3.59 17.13 13.27
C VAL A 43 -4.22 16.53 11.99
N GLY A 44 -3.43 16.27 10.94
CA GLY A 44 -3.90 15.73 9.67
C GLY A 44 -3.49 14.29 9.34
N VAL A 45 -2.69 13.60 10.16
CA VAL A 45 -2.26 12.22 9.87
C VAL A 45 -2.98 11.24 10.79
N GLN A 46 -3.97 10.53 10.24
CA GLN A 46 -4.72 9.52 10.99
C GLN A 46 -4.23 8.10 10.71
N ARG A 47 -3.77 7.82 9.48
CA ARG A 47 -3.38 6.48 9.05
C ARG A 47 -2.10 6.48 8.23
N ILE A 48 -1.36 5.39 8.38
CA ILE A 48 -0.28 5.00 7.48
C ILE A 48 -0.59 3.64 6.91
N MET A 49 -0.44 3.54 5.59
CA MET A 49 -0.64 2.32 4.86
C MET A 49 0.68 1.89 4.24
N ARG A 50 1.08 0.63 4.45
CA ARG A 50 2.11 -0.03 3.66
C ARG A 50 1.43 -0.77 2.52
N VAL A 51 1.92 -0.57 1.30
CA VAL A 51 1.43 -1.26 0.11
C VAL A 51 2.58 -2.01 -0.53
N GLU A 52 2.51 -3.32 -0.51
CA GLU A 52 3.47 -4.19 -1.17
C GLU A 52 2.84 -4.70 -2.47
N ARG A 53 3.47 -4.42 -3.60
CA ARG A 53 2.97 -4.77 -4.92
C ARG A 53 3.89 -5.79 -5.56
N VAL A 54 3.35 -6.94 -5.92
CA VAL A 54 4.04 -7.95 -6.72
C VAL A 54 3.39 -7.98 -8.10
N VAL A 55 4.17 -7.68 -9.14
CA VAL A 55 3.74 -7.67 -10.53
C VAL A 55 4.47 -8.76 -11.28
N THR A 56 3.74 -9.63 -11.99
CA THR A 56 4.34 -10.57 -12.94
C THR A 56 3.98 -10.11 -14.34
N ARG A 57 4.99 -9.82 -15.16
CA ARG A 57 4.84 -9.53 -16.59
C ARG A 57 5.80 -10.42 -17.37
N ALA A 58 5.31 -11.19 -18.33
CA ALA A 58 6.12 -12.11 -19.15
C ALA A 58 7.07 -12.99 -18.30
N ASN A 59 6.56 -13.60 -17.22
CA ASN A 59 7.32 -14.39 -16.23
C ASN A 59 8.44 -13.67 -15.48
N ARG A 60 8.51 -12.33 -15.52
CA ARG A 60 9.43 -11.56 -14.70
C ARG A 60 8.68 -10.93 -13.53
N PRO A 61 8.86 -11.43 -12.30
CA PRO A 61 8.28 -10.80 -11.13
C PRO A 61 9.05 -9.52 -10.79
N PHE A 62 8.31 -8.49 -10.41
CA PHE A 62 8.81 -7.23 -9.88
C PHE A 62 8.06 -6.93 -8.58
N THR A 63 8.80 -6.53 -7.55
CA THR A 63 8.23 -6.18 -6.24
C THR A 63 8.54 -4.73 -5.92
N GLU A 64 7.53 -4.03 -5.42
CA GLU A 64 7.62 -2.64 -4.97
C GLU A 64 6.93 -2.47 -3.62
N THR A 65 7.46 -1.58 -2.79
CA THR A 65 6.82 -1.22 -1.52
C THR A 65 6.64 0.29 -1.45
N MET A 66 5.41 0.73 -1.22
CA MET A 66 5.03 2.13 -1.06
C MET A 66 4.48 2.35 0.34
N PHE A 67 4.67 3.57 0.85
CA PHE A 67 4.01 4.04 2.07
C PHE A 67 3.14 5.23 1.74
N TYR A 68 1.89 5.19 2.17
CA TYR A 68 0.93 6.28 2.03
C TYR A 68 0.53 6.79 3.40
N ILE A 69 0.25 8.09 3.47
CA ILE A 69 -0.24 8.78 4.67
C ILE A 69 -1.64 9.29 4.34
N SER A 70 -2.60 9.09 5.24
CA SER A 70 -3.97 9.56 5.07
C SER A 70 -4.50 10.25 6.33
N SER A 71 -5.32 11.27 6.12
CA SER A 71 -6.19 11.87 7.13
C SER A 71 -7.48 11.07 7.34
N LEU A 72 -7.76 10.08 6.50
CA LEU A 72 -8.93 9.22 6.61
C LEU A 72 -8.65 8.04 7.54
N THR A 73 -9.66 7.60 8.27
CA THR A 73 -9.61 6.44 9.17
C THR A 73 -10.41 5.28 8.56
N LEU A 74 -9.83 4.62 7.54
CA LEU A 74 -10.46 3.50 6.84
C LEU A 74 -9.71 2.18 7.10
N ASP A 75 -10.33 1.07 6.74
CA ASP A 75 -9.70 -0.25 6.74
C ASP A 75 -8.89 -0.50 5.45
N ALA A 76 -8.17 -1.62 5.40
CA ALA A 76 -7.31 -1.94 4.27
C ALA A 76 -8.08 -2.12 2.95
N ALA A 77 -9.28 -2.72 2.98
CA ALA A 77 -10.09 -2.96 1.79
C ALA A 77 -10.59 -1.65 1.17
N ALA A 78 -11.11 -0.73 2.00
CA ALA A 78 -11.54 0.58 1.55
C ALA A 78 -10.37 1.44 1.01
N PHE A 79 -9.19 1.34 1.64
CA PHE A 79 -8.00 1.97 1.08
C PHE A 79 -7.56 1.32 -0.22
N ALA A 80 -7.56 0.00 -0.34
CA ALA A 80 -7.21 -0.72 -1.56
C ALA A 80 -8.09 -0.28 -2.74
N GLN A 81 -9.40 -0.17 -2.52
CA GLN A 81 -10.34 0.34 -3.52
C GLN A 81 -10.00 1.77 -3.94
N ARG A 82 -9.73 2.67 -2.98
CA ARG A 82 -9.40 4.08 -3.27
C ARG A 82 -8.08 4.22 -4.02
N ILE A 83 -7.05 3.51 -3.58
CA ILE A 83 -5.73 3.49 -4.24
C ILE A 83 -5.89 3.04 -5.70
N ARG A 84 -6.65 1.96 -5.92
CA ARG A 84 -6.95 1.44 -7.26
C ARG A 84 -7.69 2.45 -8.14
N GLN A 85 -8.67 3.17 -7.59
CA GLN A 85 -9.43 4.20 -8.33
C GLN A 85 -8.56 5.40 -8.74
N HIS A 86 -7.43 5.61 -8.09
CA HIS A 86 -6.54 6.74 -8.33
C HIS A 86 -5.23 6.26 -8.98
N TRP A 87 -5.31 5.89 -10.25
CA TRP A 87 -4.18 5.44 -11.07
C TRP A 87 -2.90 6.27 -10.91
N TYR A 88 -3.02 7.59 -10.80
CA TYR A 88 -1.90 8.52 -10.62
C TYR A 88 -1.13 8.35 -9.31
N ILE A 89 -1.79 7.89 -8.24
CA ILE A 89 -1.14 7.64 -6.94
C ILE A 89 -0.17 6.46 -7.04
N GLU A 90 -0.47 5.50 -7.91
CA GLU A 90 0.34 4.28 -8.10
C GLU A 90 1.40 4.38 -9.21
N ASN A 91 1.21 5.27 -10.19
CA ASN A 91 1.94 5.17 -11.47
C ASN A 91 2.66 6.44 -11.92
N ARG A 92 2.76 7.51 -11.09
CA ARG A 92 3.42 8.81 -11.42
C ARG A 92 4.33 8.72 -12.67
N LEU A 93 3.73 8.94 -13.84
CA LEU A 93 4.46 9.21 -15.07
C LEU A 93 4.89 10.67 -14.94
N TYR A 94 6.20 10.90 -14.93
CA TYR A 94 6.74 12.25 -15.09
C TYR A 94 6.33 12.82 -16.44
#